data_AF-A0A542YF05-F1
#
_entry.id   AF-A0A542YF05-F1
#
_cell.length_a   1.000
_cell.length_b   1.000
_cell.length_c   1.000
_cell.angle_alpha   90.00
_cell.angle_beta   90.00
_cell.angle_gamma   90.00
#
_symmetry.space_group_name_H-M   'P 1'
#
loop_
_entity.id
_entity.type
_entity.pdbx_description
1 polymer ?
#
loop_
_entity_poly.entity_id
_entity_poly.type
_entity_poly.pdbx_seq_one_letter_code
_entity_poly.pdbx_strand_id
1 'polypeptide(L)'
;MIRITHPRPQAGRQKDLGIEFRDGVAEVTELHPVREQALVQHGYAVEVIEPELIDLEALTVRELRDIADTEGIDLPKGVKKAEMVDLISRAPVAEAIAIELPTVAGWYADPEGAVFYLAEDGSWMSPDSYGADPQTVAGHRPLIATDTPSGD
;
A
#
# COMPACT_ATOMS: atom_id res chain seq x y z
N MET A 1 8.71 2.43 0.78
CA MET A 1 7.63 2.57 -0.22
C MET A 1 7.96 1.65 -1.39
N ILE A 2 6.96 1.10 -2.09
CA ILE A 2 7.18 0.18 -3.20
C ILE A 2 6.52 0.75 -4.44
N ARG A 3 7.27 0.85 -5.53
CA ARG A 3 6.80 1.33 -6.83
C ARG A 3 6.63 0.14 -7.77
N ILE A 4 5.46 0.05 -8.39
CA ILE A 4 5.09 -1.02 -9.32
C ILE A 4 4.84 -0.39 -10.69
N THR A 5 5.53 -0.88 -11.72
CA THR A 5 5.38 -0.41 -13.10
C THR A 5 4.69 -1.48 -13.95
N HIS A 6 3.64 -1.08 -14.65
CA HIS A 6 2.86 -1.95 -15.53
C HIS A 6 3.66 -2.31 -16.79
N PRO A 7 3.69 -3.59 -17.25
CA PRO A 7 4.45 -4.00 -18.44
C PRO A 7 3.99 -3.35 -19.75
N ARG A 8 2.76 -2.85 -19.77
CA ARG A 8 2.15 -2.11 -20.88
C ARG A 8 1.54 -0.81 -20.35
N PRO A 9 2.36 0.22 -20.07
CA PRO A 9 1.86 1.43 -19.44
C PRO A 9 0.92 2.15 -20.41
N GLN A 10 -0.26 2.53 -19.92
CA GLN A 10 -1.22 3.35 -20.64
C GLN A 10 -1.36 4.70 -19.94
N ALA A 11 -1.51 5.77 -20.73
CA ALA A 11 -1.78 7.10 -20.18
C ALA A 11 -3.17 7.13 -19.53
N GLY A 12 -3.26 7.71 -18.34
CA GLY A 12 -4.49 7.77 -17.55
C GLY A 12 -4.57 6.71 -16.44
N ARG A 13 -5.79 6.36 -16.04
CA ARG A 13 -6.04 5.38 -14.96
C ARG A 13 -6.24 4.00 -15.57
N GLN A 14 -5.50 3.03 -15.06
CA GLN A 14 -5.59 1.63 -15.46
C GLN A 14 -5.67 0.78 -14.20
N LYS A 15 -6.58 -0.19 -14.15
CA LYS A 15 -6.67 -1.14 -13.03
C LYS A 15 -6.33 -2.52 -13.52
N ASP A 16 -5.36 -3.17 -12.88
CA ASP A 16 -5.00 -4.57 -13.17
C ASP A 16 -4.51 -5.26 -11.89
N LEU A 17 -4.81 -6.56 -11.76
CA LEU A 17 -4.50 -7.38 -10.57
C LEU A 17 -4.94 -6.73 -9.23
N GLY A 18 -6.01 -5.93 -9.27
CA GLY A 18 -6.52 -5.21 -8.09
C GLY A 18 -5.73 -3.94 -7.71
N ILE A 19 -4.69 -3.58 -8.47
CA ILE A 19 -3.86 -2.39 -8.28
C ILE A 19 -4.31 -1.31 -9.26
N GLU A 20 -4.48 -0.08 -8.77
CA GLU A 20 -4.74 1.08 -9.62
C GLU A 20 -3.41 1.72 -10.03
N PHE A 21 -3.13 1.68 -11.33
CA PHE A 21 -2.02 2.34 -11.98
C PHE A 21 -2.47 3.70 -12.51
N ARG A 22 -1.64 4.71 -12.27
CA ARG A 22 -1.76 6.02 -12.90
C ARG A 22 -0.57 6.21 -13.82
N ASP A 23 -0.86 6.43 -15.10
CA ASP A 23 0.15 6.56 -16.15
C ASP A 23 1.13 5.38 -16.19
N GLY A 24 0.63 4.17 -15.87
CA GLY A 24 1.39 2.93 -15.83
C GLY A 24 2.20 2.67 -14.56
N VAL A 25 2.07 3.51 -13.52
CA VAL A 25 2.78 3.37 -12.24
C VAL A 25 1.79 3.28 -11.08
N ALA A 26 2.06 2.41 -10.12
CA ALA A 26 1.37 2.35 -8.85
C ALA A 26 2.39 2.46 -7.71
N GLU A 27 2.04 3.17 -6.65
CA GLU A 27 2.85 3.31 -5.46
C GLU A 27 2.08 2.68 -4.29
N VAL A 28 2.71 1.76 -3.57
CA VAL A 28 2.12 1.05 -2.44
C VAL A 28 3.06 1.10 -1.25
N THR A 29 2.52 1.24 -0.04
CA THR A 29 3.32 1.31 1.18
C THR A 29 3.87 -0.07 1.55
N GLU A 30 3.04 -1.10 1.40
CA GLU A 30 3.35 -2.48 1.74
C GLU A 30 2.83 -3.41 0.64
N LEU A 31 3.60 -4.45 0.32
CA LEU A 31 3.25 -5.45 -0.66
C LEU A 31 3.52 -6.83 -0.07
N HIS A 32 2.50 -7.69 -0.06
CA HIS A 32 2.66 -9.06 0.41
C HIS A 32 3.63 -9.82 -0.50
N PRO A 33 4.58 -10.63 0.03
CA PRO A 33 5.61 -11.30 -0.78
C PRO A 33 5.02 -12.22 -1.87
N VAL A 34 3.86 -12.83 -1.61
CA VAL A 34 3.13 -13.63 -2.61
C VAL A 34 2.64 -12.76 -3.79
N ARG A 35 2.19 -11.53 -3.52
CA ARG A 35 1.75 -10.58 -4.57
C ARG A 35 2.93 -10.05 -5.36
N GLU A 36 4.04 -9.75 -4.71
CA GLU A 36 5.29 -9.37 -5.38
C GLU A 36 5.71 -10.45 -6.39
N GLN A 37 5.72 -11.72 -5.95
CA GLN A 37 6.09 -12.84 -6.81
C GLN A 37 5.11 -13.01 -7.99
N ALA A 38 3.81 -12.84 -7.75
CA ALA A 38 2.80 -12.86 -8.81
C ALA A 38 3.01 -11.72 -9.82
N LEU A 39 3.26 -10.50 -9.35
CA LEU A 39 3.53 -9.34 -10.21
C LEU A 39 4.76 -9.57 -11.09
N VAL A 40 5.85 -10.08 -10.51
CA VAL A 40 7.06 -10.44 -11.26
C VAL A 40 6.77 -11.53 -12.30
N GLN A 41 6.00 -12.57 -11.96
CA GLN A 41 5.59 -13.60 -12.91
C GLN A 41 4.74 -13.06 -14.07
N HIS A 42 3.90 -12.05 -13.80
CA HIS A 42 3.10 -11.37 -14.80
C HIS A 42 3.86 -10.28 -15.57
N GLY A 43 5.15 -10.09 -15.30
CA GLY A 43 6.03 -9.18 -16.02
C GLY A 43 6.00 -7.73 -15.54
N TYR A 44 5.44 -7.48 -14.35
CA TYR A 44 5.51 -6.17 -13.70
C TYR A 44 6.90 -5.91 -13.12
N ALA A 45 7.33 -4.66 -13.15
CA ALA A 45 8.54 -4.25 -12.43
C ALA A 45 8.15 -3.77 -11.04
N VAL A 46 8.74 -4.38 -10.00
CA VAL A 46 8.55 -3.98 -8.60
C VAL A 46 9.88 -3.43 -8.09
N GLU A 47 9.87 -2.18 -7.65
CA GLU A 47 11.01 -1.48 -7.09
C GLU A 47 10.72 -1.11 -5.65
N VAL A 48 11.49 -1.65 -4.71
CA VAL A 48 11.44 -1.22 -3.32
C VAL A 48 12.22 0.08 -3.20
N ILE A 49 11.49 1.18 -3.02
CA ILE A 49 12.07 2.47 -2.63
C ILE A 49 12.29 2.38 -1.12
N GLU A 50 13.45 1.84 -0.75
CA GLU A 50 13.96 1.99 0.60
C GLU A 50 14.19 3.48 0.85
N PRO A 51 13.76 4.03 2.00
CA PRO A 51 14.18 5.38 2.36
C PRO A 51 15.70 5.35 2.42
N GLU A 52 16.37 6.16 1.59
CA GLU A 52 17.81 6.36 1.71
C GLU A 52 18.08 6.75 3.16
N LEU A 53 18.91 5.96 3.84
CA LEU A 53 19.37 6.30 5.18
C LEU A 53 20.30 7.51 5.06
N ILE A 54 19.71 8.70 5.17
CA ILE A 54 20.46 9.95 5.16
C ILE A 54 21.23 10.05 6.47
N ASP A 55 22.56 10.09 6.38
CA ASP A 55 23.40 10.39 7.54
C ASP A 55 23.23 11.87 7.94
N LEU A 56 22.36 12.10 8.92
CA LEU A 56 22.06 13.44 9.45
C LEU A 56 23.31 14.11 10.06
N GLU A 57 24.32 13.35 10.49
CA GLU A 57 25.55 13.93 11.04
C GLU A 57 26.46 14.51 9.95
N ALA A 58 26.39 13.96 8.73
CA ALA A 58 27.12 14.47 7.57
C ALA A 58 26.51 15.77 7.01
N LEU A 59 25.23 16.04 7.27
CA LEU A 59 24.53 17.20 6.76
C LEU A 59 24.94 18.53 7.42
N THR A 60 24.80 19.61 6.67
CA THR A 60 24.98 20.97 7.19
C THR A 60 23.77 21.42 8.01
N VAL A 61 23.96 22.43 8.86
CA VAL A 61 22.86 23.03 9.66
C VAL A 61 21.72 23.56 8.77
N ARG A 62 22.04 24.00 7.54
CA ARG A 62 21.02 24.46 6.59
C ARG A 62 20.17 23.29 6.09
N GLU A 63 20.80 22.22 5.64
CA GLU A 63 20.11 21.02 5.14
C GLU A 63 19.26 20.37 6.23
N LEU A 64 19.73 20.35 7.48
CA LEU A 64 18.93 19.87 8.61
C LEU A 64 17.66 20.71 8.85
N ARG A 65 17.70 22.03 8.60
CA ARG A 65 16.49 22.88 8.66
C ARG A 65 15.56 22.61 7.49
N ASP A 66 16.11 22.46 6.29
CA ASP A 66 15.33 22.17 5.09
C ASP A 66 14.58 20.83 5.24
N ILE A 67 15.21 19.82 5.85
CA ILE A 67 14.58 18.54 6.20
C ILE A 67 13.49 18.73 7.25
N ALA A 68 13.79 19.45 8.34
CA ALA A 68 12.80 19.70 9.39
C ALA A 68 11.56 20.44 8.87
N ASP A 69 11.73 21.43 7.99
CA ASP A 69 10.62 22.13 7.34
C ASP A 69 9.81 21.19 6.43
N THR A 70 10.47 20.27 5.71
CA THR A 70 9.83 19.28 4.85
C THR A 70 9.01 18.26 5.65
N GLU A 71 9.55 17.80 6.78
CA GLU A 71 8.93 16.84 7.69
C GLU A 71 7.94 17.51 8.68
N GLY A 72 7.83 18.84 8.66
CA GLY A 72 6.94 19.60 9.55
C GLY A 72 7.38 19.64 11.02
N ILE A 73 8.68 19.49 11.28
CA ILE A 73 9.29 19.47 12.62
C ILE A 73 9.68 20.89 13.03
N ASP A 74 9.10 21.38 14.13
CA ASP A 74 9.43 22.71 14.66
C ASP A 74 10.78 22.71 15.39
N LEU A 75 11.78 23.40 14.82
CA LEU A 75 13.11 23.53 15.40
C LEU A 75 13.28 24.87 16.14
N PRO A 76 13.59 24.86 17.45
CA PRO A 76 13.78 26.09 18.21
C PRO A 76 14.95 26.94 17.68
N LYS A 77 14.81 28.27 17.76
CA LYS A 77 15.85 29.21 17.29
C LYS A 77 17.11 29.10 18.15
N GLY A 78 18.25 28.84 17.50
CA GLY A 78 19.56 28.75 18.15
C GLY A 78 19.91 27.36 18.70
N VAL A 79 19.10 26.34 18.38
CA VAL A 79 19.38 24.96 18.76
C VAL A 79 20.68 24.47 18.12
N LYS A 80 21.43 23.62 18.84
CA LYS A 80 22.73 23.11 18.36
C LYS A 80 22.53 22.02 17.31
N LYS A 81 23.48 21.86 16.39
CA LYS A 81 23.42 20.83 15.33
C LYS A 81 23.07 19.43 15.87
N ALA A 82 23.74 18.99 16.93
CA ALA A 82 23.50 17.67 17.54
C ALA A 82 22.06 17.52 18.06
N GLU A 83 21.48 18.60 18.58
CA GLU A 83 20.11 18.62 19.10
C GLU A 83 19.08 18.69 17.96
N MET A 84 19.41 19.32 16.81
CA MET A 84 18.60 19.22 15.58
C MET A 84 18.54 17.77 15.09
N VAL A 85 19.68 17.08 15.05
CA VAL A 85 19.74 15.67 14.62
C VAL A 85 18.92 14.77 15.53
N ASP A 86 18.98 15.00 16.85
CA ASP A 86 18.17 14.24 17.83
C ASP A 86 16.67 14.50 17.66
N LEU A 87 16.26 15.75 17.41
CA LEU A 87 14.86 16.10 17.16
C LEU A 87 14.33 15.51 15.85
N ILE A 88 15.13 15.57 14.77
CA ILE A 88 14.76 15.04 13.46
C ILE A 88 14.70 13.50 13.49
N SER A 89 15.67 12.83 14.12
CA SER A 89 15.71 11.37 14.18
C SER A 89 14.62 10.74 15.06
N ARG A 90 14.08 11.51 16.03
CA ARG A 90 12.96 11.07 16.89
C ARG A 90 11.59 11.39 16.34
N ALA A 91 11.49 12.21 15.30
CA ALA A 91 10.22 12.52 14.71
C ALA A 91 9.64 11.25 14.05
N PRO A 92 8.36 10.92 14.30
CA PRO A 92 7.72 9.88 13.51
C PRO A 92 7.71 10.39 12.07
N VAL A 93 8.36 9.65 11.16
CA VAL A 93 8.28 9.90 9.72
C VAL A 93 6.79 9.94 9.41
N ALA A 94 6.28 11.11 9.06
CA ALA A 94 4.88 11.23 8.70
C ALA A 94 4.72 10.45 7.39
N GLU A 95 4.22 9.22 7.47
CA GLU A 95 3.73 8.45 6.33
C GLU A 95 2.55 9.20 5.69
N ALA A 96 2.84 10.28 4.95
CA ALA A 96 2.02 10.68 3.83
C ALA A 96 2.47 9.74 2.70
N ILE A 97 1.69 8.77 2.22
CA ILE A 97 0.27 8.79 1.89
C ILE A 97 -0.28 7.39 2.14
N ALA A 98 -1.18 7.24 3.11
CA ALA A 98 -2.06 6.08 3.16
C ALA A 98 -3.03 6.18 1.98
N ILE A 99 -2.75 5.47 0.89
CA ILE A 99 -3.78 5.20 -0.11
C ILE A 99 -4.70 4.18 0.56
N GLU A 100 -5.81 4.64 1.14
CA GLU A 100 -6.92 3.76 1.50
C GLU A 100 -7.31 3.02 0.22
N LEU A 101 -6.87 1.76 0.09
CA LEU A 101 -7.42 0.87 -0.91
C LEU A 101 -8.93 0.89 -0.67
N PRO A 102 -9.76 1.28 -1.67
CA PRO A 102 -11.19 1.26 -1.47
C PRO A 102 -11.54 -0.19 -1.14
N THR A 103 -12.01 -0.40 0.08
CA THR A 103 -12.55 -1.67 0.55
C THR A 103 -13.88 -1.82 -0.18
N VAL A 104 -13.83 -2.19 -1.46
CA VAL A 104 -15.04 -2.25 -2.28
C VAL A 104 -15.83 -3.46 -1.80
N ALA A 105 -17.01 -3.22 -1.26
CA ALA A 105 -17.90 -4.31 -0.91
C ALA A 105 -18.15 -5.19 -2.15
N GLY A 106 -17.96 -6.49 -1.99
CA GLY A 106 -17.86 -7.36 -3.14
C GLY A 106 -17.66 -8.82 -2.80
N TRP A 107 -17.90 -9.67 -3.79
CA TRP A 107 -17.71 -11.10 -3.70
C TRP A 107 -16.26 -11.47 -3.97
N TYR A 108 -15.68 -12.21 -3.03
CA TYR A 108 -14.34 -12.73 -3.08
C TYR A 108 -14.35 -14.26 -3.12
N ALA A 109 -13.42 -14.88 -3.83
CA ALA A 109 -13.24 -16.34 -3.80
C ALA A 109 -11.87 -16.69 -3.26
N ASP A 110 -11.78 -17.55 -2.27
CA ASP A 110 -10.49 -18.05 -1.80
C ASP A 110 -9.85 -19.01 -2.84
N PRO A 111 -8.57 -19.41 -2.67
CA PRO A 111 -7.91 -20.32 -3.59
C PRO A 111 -8.47 -21.76 -3.53
N GLU A 112 -9.24 -22.10 -2.51
CA GLU A 112 -9.93 -23.38 -2.36
C GLU A 112 -11.33 -23.37 -3.01
N GLY A 113 -11.77 -22.20 -3.50
CA GLY A 113 -13.03 -21.98 -4.20
C GLY A 113 -14.21 -21.56 -3.31
N ALA A 114 -13.97 -21.26 -2.03
CA ALA A 114 -15.00 -20.75 -1.15
C ALA A 114 -15.26 -19.26 -1.43
N VAL A 115 -16.53 -18.89 -1.55
CA VAL A 115 -16.95 -17.53 -1.92
C VAL A 115 -17.46 -16.80 -0.68
N PHE A 116 -16.96 -15.58 -0.46
CA PHE A 116 -17.29 -14.71 0.67
C PHE A 116 -17.68 -13.32 0.17
N TYR A 117 -18.52 -12.62 0.91
CA TYR A 117 -18.84 -11.22 0.65
C TYR A 117 -18.17 -10.34 1.70
N LEU A 118 -17.40 -9.34 1.27
CA LEU A 118 -16.93 -8.28 2.15
C LEU A 118 -17.97 -7.17 2.14
N ALA A 119 -18.57 -6.86 3.28
CA ALA A 119 -19.52 -5.77 3.41
C ALA A 119 -18.82 -4.40 3.53
N GLU A 120 -19.56 -3.32 3.31
CA GLU A 120 -19.03 -1.94 3.34
C GLU A 120 -18.47 -1.53 4.72
N ASP A 121 -18.89 -2.22 5.78
CA ASP A 121 -18.40 -2.06 7.15
C ASP A 121 -17.13 -2.89 7.43
N GLY A 122 -16.60 -3.61 6.44
CA GLY A 122 -15.44 -4.48 6.58
C GLY A 122 -15.74 -5.87 7.16
N SER A 123 -17.02 -6.19 7.39
CA SER A 123 -17.43 -7.51 7.89
C SER A 123 -17.42 -8.56 6.78
N TRP A 124 -16.79 -9.71 7.04
CA TRP A 124 -16.87 -10.88 6.16
C TRP A 124 -18.16 -11.66 6.40
N MET A 125 -18.93 -11.90 5.33
CA MET A 125 -20.19 -12.64 5.38
C MET A 125 -20.16 -13.84 4.44
N SER A 126 -20.67 -14.97 4.93
CA SER A 126 -20.94 -16.14 4.10
C SER A 126 -22.12 -15.88 3.15
N PRO A 127 -22.17 -16.53 1.97
CA PRO A 127 -23.24 -16.35 1.00
C PRO A 127 -24.64 -16.61 1.58
N ASP A 128 -24.74 -17.62 2.47
CA ASP A 128 -25.98 -18.02 3.13
C ASP A 128 -26.53 -16.93 4.07
N SER A 129 -25.65 -16.15 4.70
CA SER A 129 -26.02 -15.08 5.64
C SER A 129 -26.54 -13.82 4.93
N TYR A 130 -26.12 -13.60 3.68
CA TYR A 130 -26.57 -12.46 2.87
C TYR A 130 -27.91 -12.73 2.15
N GLY A 131 -28.41 -13.98 2.19
CA GLY A 131 -29.65 -14.36 1.51
C GLY A 131 -29.57 -14.31 -0.02
N ALA A 132 -28.37 -14.36 -0.59
CA ALA A 132 -28.17 -14.40 -2.03
C ALA A 132 -28.49 -15.79 -2.58
N ASP A 133 -29.35 -15.88 -3.60
CA ASP A 133 -29.56 -17.11 -4.35
C ASP A 133 -28.21 -17.52 -5.00
N PRO A 134 -27.76 -18.78 -4.87
CA PRO A 134 -26.49 -19.26 -5.45
C PRO A 134 -26.39 -19.00 -6.97
N GLN A 135 -27.51 -18.86 -7.69
CA GLN A 135 -27.48 -18.47 -9.10
C GLN A 135 -27.08 -17.00 -9.34
N THR A 136 -27.32 -16.11 -8.37
CA THR A 136 -26.88 -14.70 -8.42
C THR A 136 -25.37 -14.59 -8.23
N VAL A 137 -24.79 -15.47 -7.40
CA VAL A 137 -23.34 -15.58 -7.19
C VAL A 137 -22.63 -16.10 -8.45
N ALA A 138 -23.24 -17.04 -9.19
CA ALA A 138 -22.67 -17.58 -10.42
C ALA A 138 -22.58 -16.57 -11.59
N GLY A 139 -23.39 -15.49 -11.55
CA GLY A 139 -23.33 -14.39 -12.53
C GLY A 139 -22.26 -13.33 -12.22
N HIS A 140 -21.84 -13.22 -10.96
CA HIS A 140 -20.75 -12.36 -10.53
C HIS A 140 -19.45 -13.15 -10.54
N ARG A 141 -18.51 -12.79 -11.43
CA ARG A 141 -17.14 -13.33 -11.36
C ARG A 141 -16.56 -12.97 -9.99
N PRO A 142 -16.29 -13.94 -9.09
CA PRO A 142 -15.75 -13.63 -7.79
C PRO A 142 -14.33 -13.08 -7.95
N LEU A 143 -14.00 -12.04 -7.18
CA LEU A 143 -12.65 -11.50 -7.11
C LEU A 143 -11.82 -12.46 -6.26
N ILE A 144 -10.90 -13.21 -6.85
CA ILE A 144 -10.19 -14.25 -6.11
C ILE A 144 -9.35 -13.59 -4.98
N ALA A 145 -9.73 -13.79 -3.72
CA ALA A 145 -9.00 -13.43 -2.52
C ALA A 145 -8.08 -14.59 -2.11
N THR A 146 -6.86 -14.59 -2.62
CA THR A 146 -5.84 -15.51 -2.11
C THR A 146 -5.29 -14.97 -0.78
N ASP A 147 -5.81 -15.47 0.35
CA ASP A 147 -5.12 -15.86 1.60
C ASP A 147 -6.07 -15.74 2.82
N THR A 148 -6.39 -16.89 3.45
CA THR A 148 -6.94 -16.98 4.82
C THR A 148 -5.83 -17.49 5.73
N PRO A 149 -5.53 -16.85 6.88
CA PRO A 149 -4.52 -17.34 7.81
C PRO A 149 -5.02 -18.61 8.53
N SER A 150 -4.31 -19.73 8.31
CA SER A 150 -4.46 -20.96 9.10
C SER A 150 -3.86 -20.74 10.49
N GLY A 151 -4.71 -20.67 11.52
CA GLY A 151 -4.29 -20.74 12.93
C GLY A 151 -4.40 -22.18 13.42
N ASP A 152 -3.31 -22.69 14.00
CA ASP A 152 -3.26 -23.90 14.84
C ASP A 152 -3.22 -23.46 16.32
#